data_AF-A0A9E0XTL1-F1
#
_entry.id   AF-A0A9E0XTL1-F1
#
_cell.length_a   1.000
_cell.length_b   1.000
_cell.length_c   1.000
_cell.angle_alpha   90.00
_cell.angle_beta   90.00
_cell.angle_gamma   90.00
#
_symmetry.space_group_name_H-M   'P 1'
#
loop_
_entity.id
_entity.type
_entity.pdbx_description
1 polymer ?
#
loop_
_entity_poly.entity_id
_entity_poly.type
_entity_poly.pdbx_seq_one_letter_code
_entity_poly.pdbx_strand_id
1 'polypeptide(L)'
;MTTRLFSIAGFCLAILLTWLAFGVLWWAPQFFAESYRAMGGDFPTPMIWMVWLAEKGIPLLCALAYSFVLLWLCLRPKSWRSWVIAGMACLPMFWLACALVAVALPLQKCQMYWPDWPWEKQSLTAPSGISSNCKLD
;
A
#
# COMPACT_ATOMS: atom_id res chain seq x y z
N MET A 1 -28.38 -8.49 -24.21
CA MET A 1 -27.29 -9.28 -23.59
C MET A 1 -26.09 -8.43 -23.16
N THR A 2 -25.72 -7.37 -23.89
CA THR A 2 -24.56 -6.50 -23.64
C THR A 2 -24.49 -5.83 -22.26
N THR A 3 -25.63 -5.45 -21.65
CA THR A 3 -25.63 -4.76 -20.34
C THR A 3 -25.24 -5.64 -19.15
N ARG A 4 -25.24 -6.98 -19.28
CA ARG A 4 -24.79 -7.88 -18.19
C ARG A 4 -23.27 -8.05 -18.17
N LEU A 5 -22.64 -8.09 -19.35
CA LEU A 5 -21.18 -8.22 -19.48
C LEU A 5 -20.45 -7.00 -18.92
N PHE A 6 -20.91 -5.78 -19.20
CA PHE A 6 -20.35 -4.56 -18.62
C PHE A 6 -20.45 -4.52 -17.09
N SER A 7 -21.53 -5.06 -16.51
CA SER A 7 -21.71 -5.09 -15.06
C SER A 7 -20.77 -6.07 -14.36
N ILE A 8 -20.48 -7.21 -14.99
CA ILE A 8 -19.56 -8.22 -14.44
C ILE A 8 -18.11 -7.73 -14.55
N ALA A 9 -17.73 -7.17 -15.71
CA ALA A 9 -16.40 -6.62 -15.91
C ALA A 9 -16.09 -5.48 -14.92
N GLY A 10 -17.04 -4.56 -14.72
CA GLY A 10 -16.89 -3.47 -13.75
C GLY A 10 -16.78 -3.98 -12.30
N PHE A 11 -17.52 -5.03 -11.95
CA PHE A 11 -17.43 -5.68 -10.65
C PHE A 11 -16.06 -6.35 -10.43
N CYS A 12 -15.59 -7.13 -11.39
CA CYS A 12 -14.29 -7.78 -11.32
C CYS A 12 -13.16 -6.76 -11.23
N LEU A 13 -13.25 -5.67 -12.00
CA LEU A 13 -12.29 -4.57 -11.95
C LEU A 13 -12.29 -3.89 -10.57
N ALA A 14 -13.46 -3.63 -9.99
CA ALA A 14 -13.58 -3.04 -8.66
C ALA A 14 -12.99 -3.94 -7.56
N ILE A 15 -13.21 -5.25 -7.63
CA ILE A 15 -12.57 -6.23 -6.72
C ILE A 15 -11.05 -6.20 -6.92
N LEU A 16 -10.56 -6.32 -8.14
CA LEU A 16 -9.12 -6.28 -8.43
C LEU A 16 -8.45 -5.02 -7.87
N LEU A 17 -9.02 -3.85 -8.11
CA LEU A 17 -8.51 -2.58 -7.60
C LEU A 17 -8.54 -2.49 -6.07
N THR A 18 -9.60 -3.03 -5.44
CA THR A 18 -9.70 -3.08 -3.99
C THR A 18 -8.59 -3.95 -3.40
N TRP A 19 -8.42 -5.16 -3.93
CA TRP A 19 -7.38 -6.08 -3.46
C TRP A 19 -5.98 -5.54 -3.69
N LEU A 20 -5.75 -4.87 -4.82
CA LEU A 20 -4.47 -4.22 -5.10
C LEU A 20 -4.22 -3.06 -4.11
N ALA A 21 -5.22 -2.22 -3.84
CA ALA A 21 -5.09 -1.11 -2.89
C ALA A 21 -4.82 -1.59 -1.46
N PHE A 22 -5.62 -2.54 -0.96
CA PHE A 22 -5.46 -3.09 0.38
C PHE A 22 -4.23 -3.99 0.50
N GLY A 23 -3.82 -4.67 -0.58
CA GLY A 23 -2.57 -5.43 -0.64
C GLY A 23 -1.34 -4.53 -0.56
N VAL A 24 -1.36 -3.38 -1.22
CA VAL A 24 -0.30 -2.36 -1.08
C VAL A 24 -0.30 -1.78 0.34
N LEU A 25 -1.47 -1.48 0.91
CA LEU A 25 -1.58 -1.03 2.32
C LEU A 25 -1.09 -2.07 3.33
N TRP A 26 -1.17 -3.35 3.00
CA TRP A 26 -0.63 -4.44 3.81
C TRP A 26 0.88 -4.52 3.71
N TRP A 27 1.39 -4.58 2.48
CA TRP A 27 2.79 -4.87 2.19
C TRP A 27 3.71 -3.66 2.41
N ALA A 28 3.30 -2.46 1.98
CA ALA A 28 4.18 -1.29 1.98
C ALA A 28 4.63 -0.85 3.39
N PRO A 29 3.76 -0.80 4.43
CA PRO A 29 4.20 -0.47 5.77
C PRO A 29 5.16 -1.52 6.35
N GLN A 30 4.93 -2.81 6.08
CA GLN A 30 5.80 -3.89 6.56
C GLN A 30 7.19 -3.81 5.91
N PHE A 31 7.24 -3.66 4.58
CA PHE A 31 8.49 -3.52 3.84
C PHE A 31 9.29 -2.29 4.29
N PHE A 32 8.60 -1.16 4.48
CA PHE A 32 9.24 0.06 4.99
C PHE A 32 9.70 -0.14 6.43
N ALA A 33 8.91 -0.82 7.26
CA ALA A 33 9.26 -1.06 8.65
C ALA A 33 10.52 -1.91 8.79
N GLU A 34 10.62 -2.97 7.99
CA GLU A 34 11.77 -3.86 8.00
C GLU A 34 13.04 -3.15 7.51
N SER A 35 12.93 -2.41 6.41
CA SER A 35 14.02 -1.59 5.86
C SER A 35 14.52 -0.56 6.86
N TYR A 36 13.62 0.04 7.63
CA TYR A 36 13.95 1.12 8.55
C TYR A 36 14.47 0.60 9.90
N ARG A 37 13.95 -0.51 10.43
CA ARG A 37 14.53 -1.20 11.60
C ARG A 37 15.96 -1.65 11.34
N ALA A 38 16.27 -2.11 10.12
CA ALA A 38 17.63 -2.50 9.74
C ALA A 38 18.64 -1.35 9.83
N MET A 39 18.19 -0.10 9.82
CA MET A 39 19.03 1.10 9.94
C MET A 39 19.10 1.67 11.37
N GLY A 40 18.42 1.04 12.34
CA GLY A 40 18.42 1.48 13.74
C GLY A 40 17.61 2.75 14.03
N GLY A 41 16.71 3.15 13.13
CA GLY A 41 15.84 4.32 13.31
C GLY A 41 14.58 4.01 14.11
N ASP A 42 14.08 5.00 14.86
CA ASP A 42 12.77 4.97 15.52
C ASP A 42 11.66 5.55 14.64
N PHE A 43 10.54 4.84 14.53
CA PHE A 43 9.44 5.28 13.68
C PHE A 43 8.69 6.49 14.28
N PRO A 44 8.23 7.42 13.43
CA PRO A 44 7.23 8.38 13.86
C PRO A 44 5.92 7.64 14.22
N THR A 45 5.25 8.11 15.28
CA THR A 45 4.00 7.52 15.80
C THR A 45 2.96 7.11 14.74
N PRO A 46 2.61 7.93 13.72
CA PRO A 46 1.64 7.51 12.71
C PRO A 46 2.06 6.27 11.92
N MET A 47 3.36 6.07 11.73
CA MET A 47 3.90 4.91 11.02
C MET A 47 3.82 3.65 11.88
N ILE A 48 4.02 3.76 13.20
CA ILE A 48 3.83 2.66 14.15
C ILE A 48 2.40 2.12 14.08
N TRP A 49 1.40 3.01 14.03
CA TRP A 49 -0.01 2.61 13.88
C TRP A 49 -0.27 1.88 12.57
N MET A 50 0.28 2.38 11.45
CA MET A 50 0.12 1.73 10.15
C MET A 50 0.77 0.34 10.09
N VAL A 51 1.98 0.21 10.64
CA VAL A 51 2.68 -1.08 10.73
C VAL A 51 1.90 -2.04 11.63
N TRP A 52 1.40 -1.58 12.77
CA TRP A 52 0.59 -2.39 13.67
C TRP A 52 -0.72 -2.86 12.99
N LEU A 53 -1.43 -1.97 12.29
CA LEU A 53 -2.63 -2.33 11.52
C LEU A 53 -2.31 -3.39 10.46
N ALA A 54 -1.17 -3.22 9.78
CA ALA A 54 -0.65 -4.17 8.79
C ALA A 54 -0.09 -5.45 9.41
N GLU A 55 0.24 -5.51 10.70
CA GLU A 55 0.58 -6.78 11.36
C GLU A 55 -0.67 -7.53 11.82
N LYS A 56 -1.76 -6.79 12.13
CA LYS A 56 -3.01 -7.34 12.69
C LYS A 56 -3.98 -7.94 11.68
N GLY A 57 -3.64 -8.00 10.40
CA GLY A 57 -4.58 -8.51 9.38
C GLY A 57 -5.64 -7.50 8.92
N ILE A 58 -5.63 -6.26 9.44
CA ILE A 58 -6.79 -5.35 9.31
C ILE A 58 -7.05 -4.94 7.85
N PRO A 59 -6.05 -4.54 7.04
CA PRO A 59 -6.25 -4.26 5.62
C PRO A 59 -6.86 -5.42 4.85
N LEU A 60 -6.46 -6.67 5.17
CA LEU A 60 -7.00 -7.88 4.56
C LEU A 60 -8.46 -8.11 4.95
N LEU A 61 -8.80 -7.94 6.24
CA LEU A 61 -10.17 -8.02 6.73
C LEU A 61 -11.07 -6.96 6.07
N CYS A 62 -10.57 -5.74 5.89
CA CYS A 62 -11.29 -4.68 5.17
C CYS A 62 -11.53 -5.05 3.70
N ALA A 63 -10.53 -5.60 3.01
CA ALA A 63 -10.68 -6.05 1.62
C ALA A 63 -11.74 -7.16 1.47
N LEU A 64 -11.77 -8.10 2.42
CA LEU A 64 -12.78 -9.17 2.47
C LEU A 64 -14.17 -8.61 2.74
N ALA A 65 -14.33 -7.77 3.76
CA ALA A 65 -15.61 -7.14 4.10
C ALA A 65 -16.17 -6.35 2.91
N TYR A 66 -15.31 -5.59 2.23
CA TYR A 66 -15.68 -4.82 1.05
C TYR A 66 -16.07 -5.72 -0.14
N SER A 67 -15.33 -6.82 -0.37
CA SER A 67 -15.68 -7.81 -1.39
C SER A 67 -17.05 -8.44 -1.13
N PHE A 68 -17.37 -8.72 0.13
CA PHE A 68 -18.69 -9.20 0.55
C PHE A 68 -19.80 -8.18 0.28
N VAL A 69 -19.57 -6.90 0.60
CA VAL A 69 -20.53 -5.82 0.33
C VAL A 69 -20.77 -5.68 -1.17
N LEU A 70 -19.70 -5.69 -1.98
CA LEU A 70 -19.83 -5.68 -3.43
C LEU A 70 -20.63 -6.89 -3.92
N LEU A 71 -20.31 -8.10 -3.45
CA LEU A 71 -21.00 -9.33 -3.85
C LEU A 71 -22.49 -9.26 -3.50
N TRP A 72 -22.82 -8.78 -2.30
CA TRP A 72 -24.18 -8.56 -1.84
C TRP A 72 -24.94 -7.56 -2.73
N LEU A 73 -24.31 -6.43 -3.07
CA LEU A 73 -24.88 -5.47 -4.02
C LEU A 73 -25.07 -6.10 -5.41
N CYS A 74 -24.17 -7.02 -5.79
CA CYS A 74 -24.27 -7.81 -7.01
C CYS A 74 -25.39 -8.88 -6.98
N LEU A 75 -26.17 -8.98 -5.89
CA LEU A 75 -27.41 -9.76 -5.81
C LEU A 75 -28.70 -8.90 -5.81
N ARG A 76 -28.62 -7.58 -5.58
CA ARG A 76 -29.80 -6.67 -5.51
C ARG A 76 -30.31 -6.16 -6.87
N PRO A 77 -31.57 -5.73 -7.03
CA PRO A 77 -32.12 -5.28 -8.32
C PRO A 77 -31.42 -4.04 -8.93
N LYS A 78 -31.59 -3.88 -10.25
CA LYS A 78 -30.68 -3.18 -11.17
C LYS A 78 -30.64 -1.64 -11.06
N SER A 79 -31.63 -0.99 -10.44
CA SER A 79 -31.83 0.46 -10.60
C SER A 79 -30.71 1.31 -9.97
N TRP A 80 -30.07 0.88 -8.88
CA TRP A 80 -29.07 1.70 -8.16
C TRP A 80 -27.65 1.13 -8.16
N ARG A 81 -27.43 -0.07 -8.71
CA ARG A 81 -26.13 -0.77 -8.65
C ARG A 81 -24.95 0.03 -9.19
N SER A 82 -25.10 0.64 -10.37
CA SER A 82 -23.96 1.24 -11.07
C SER A 82 -23.38 2.43 -10.30
N TRP A 83 -24.24 3.27 -9.71
CA TRP A 83 -23.80 4.44 -8.93
C TRP A 83 -23.12 4.02 -7.63
N VAL A 84 -23.66 3.01 -6.94
CA VAL A 84 -23.08 2.51 -5.70
C VAL A 84 -21.73 1.83 -5.96
N ILE A 85 -21.61 1.00 -7.00
CA ILE A 85 -20.35 0.34 -7.34
C ILE A 85 -19.28 1.38 -7.75
N ALA A 86 -19.65 2.38 -8.55
CA ALA A 86 -18.74 3.45 -8.93
C ALA A 86 -18.30 4.28 -7.71
N GLY A 87 -19.24 4.67 -6.84
CA GLY A 87 -18.92 5.41 -5.62
C GLY A 87 -18.07 4.62 -4.64
N MET A 88 -18.35 3.33 -4.47
CA MET A 88 -17.53 2.48 -3.64
C MET A 88 -16.12 2.32 -4.24
N ALA A 89 -15.97 2.15 -5.56
CA ALA A 89 -14.67 2.00 -6.21
C ALA A 89 -13.73 3.24 -6.06
N CYS A 90 -14.29 4.43 -5.83
CA CYS A 90 -13.49 5.62 -5.51
C CYS A 90 -12.82 5.53 -4.12
N LEU A 91 -13.43 4.82 -3.17
CA LEU A 91 -12.92 4.70 -1.81
C LEU A 91 -11.54 4.02 -1.74
N PRO A 92 -11.30 2.82 -2.31
CA PRO A 92 -9.98 2.20 -2.30
C PRO A 92 -8.95 2.99 -3.10
N MET A 93 -9.34 3.71 -4.16
CA MET A 93 -8.44 4.60 -4.91
C MET A 93 -7.99 5.79 -4.06
N PHE A 94 -8.91 6.38 -3.28
CA PHE A 94 -8.58 7.43 -2.32
C PHE A 94 -7.63 6.92 -1.23
N TRP A 95 -7.92 5.76 -0.64
CA TRP A 95 -7.05 5.13 0.37
C TRP A 95 -5.68 4.76 -0.20
N LEU A 96 -5.62 4.25 -1.43
CA LEU A 96 -4.37 3.97 -2.13
C LEU A 96 -3.57 5.25 -2.39
N ALA A 97 -4.23 6.33 -2.81
CA ALA A 97 -3.58 7.63 -2.99
C ALA A 97 -3.03 8.16 -1.66
N CYS A 98 -3.80 8.05 -0.56
CA CYS A 98 -3.33 8.41 0.77
C CYS A 98 -2.15 7.54 1.23
N ALA A 99 -2.18 6.23 0.95
CA ALA A 99 -1.08 5.32 1.26
C ALA A 99 0.19 5.68 0.48
N LEU A 100 0.04 5.94 -0.83
CA LEU A 100 1.14 6.37 -1.68
C LEU A 100 1.72 7.70 -1.23
N VAL A 101 0.88 8.67 -0.85
CA VAL A 101 1.36 9.94 -0.29
C VAL A 101 2.04 9.72 1.07
N ALA A 102 1.48 8.88 1.94
CA ALA A 102 2.06 8.56 3.24
C ALA A 102 3.40 7.81 3.13
N VAL A 103 3.65 7.08 2.03
CA VAL A 103 4.94 6.44 1.73
C VAL A 103 5.88 7.37 0.96
N ALA A 104 5.35 8.24 0.09
CA ALA A 104 6.14 9.20 -0.68
C ALA A 104 6.66 10.39 0.15
N LEU A 105 5.88 10.85 1.13
CA LEU A 105 6.27 11.91 2.06
C LEU A 105 7.53 11.56 2.87
N PRO A 106 7.65 10.37 3.49
CA PRO A 106 8.89 9.97 4.14
C PRO A 106 10.00 9.72 3.12
N LEU A 107 9.75 9.31 1.87
CA LEU A 107 10.83 9.26 0.87
C LEU A 107 11.42 10.64 0.57
N GLN A 108 10.58 11.67 0.42
CA GLN A 108 11.05 13.05 0.21
C GLN A 108 11.69 13.64 1.47
N LYS A 109 11.12 13.37 2.65
CA LYS A 109 11.66 13.88 3.92
C LYS A 109 12.86 13.07 4.42
N CYS A 110 13.01 11.79 4.07
CA CYS A 110 14.16 10.99 4.46
C CYS A 110 15.46 11.54 3.87
N GLN A 111 15.47 12.18 2.70
CA GLN A 111 16.66 12.91 2.24
C GLN A 111 17.01 14.10 3.14
N MET A 112 16.02 14.72 3.77
CA MET A 112 16.19 15.89 4.63
C MET A 112 16.51 15.53 6.09
N TYR A 113 15.96 14.42 6.61
CA TYR A 113 16.20 13.92 7.97
C TYR A 113 17.31 12.85 8.04
N TRP A 114 17.64 12.21 6.92
CA TRP A 114 18.71 11.22 6.77
C TRP A 114 19.46 11.41 5.44
N PRO A 115 20.37 12.39 5.36
CA PRO A 115 21.20 12.61 4.17
C PRO A 115 22.06 11.39 3.80
N ASP A 116 22.31 10.47 4.75
CA ASP A 116 23.04 9.22 4.53
C ASP A 116 22.19 8.05 3.99
N TRP A 117 20.90 8.27 3.69
CA TRP A 117 20.03 7.22 3.15
C TRP A 117 20.62 6.66 1.85
N PRO A 118 20.88 5.34 1.74
CA PRO A 118 21.85 4.76 0.80
C PRO A 118 21.39 4.71 -0.66
N TRP A 119 20.37 5.47 -1.07
CA TRP A 119 19.82 5.42 -2.43
C TRP A 119 20.88 5.79 -3.49
N GLU A 120 21.83 6.68 -3.15
CA GLU A 120 22.96 7.03 -4.03
C GLU A 120 24.11 6.02 -3.99
N LYS A 121 24.22 5.18 -2.95
CA LYS A 121 25.34 4.23 -2.79
C LYS A 121 25.05 2.83 -3.33
N GLN A 122 23.77 2.48 -3.55
CA GLN A 122 23.40 1.17 -4.10
C GLN A 122 23.55 1.07 -5.63
N SER A 123 23.72 2.17 -6.36
CA SER A 123 23.92 2.15 -7.82
C SER A 123 25.39 1.97 -8.25
N LEU A 124 26.36 1.95 -7.32
CA LEU A 124 27.79 1.92 -7.68
C LEU A 124 28.64 0.85 -6.98
N THR A 125 28.05 -0.04 -6.19
CA THR A 125 28.82 -1.18 -5.64
C THR A 125 28.50 -2.44 -6.44
N ALA A 126 29.10 -2.51 -7.63
CA ALA A 126 29.43 -3.79 -8.24
C ALA A 126 30.18 -4.65 -7.20
N PRO A 127 30.02 -5.98 -7.20
CA PRO A 127 30.70 -6.86 -6.27
C PRO A 127 32.19 -6.90 -6.61
N SER A 128 32.98 -5.97 -6.09
CA SER A 128 34.43 -6.13 -6.03
C SER A 128 34.86 -5.98 -4.58
N GLY A 129 35.14 -7.14 -3.97
CA GLY A 129 35.54 -7.26 -2.59
C GLY A 129 36.82 -6.47 -2.29
N ILE A 130 36.63 -5.28 -1.75
CA ILE A 130 37.70 -4.53 -1.09
C ILE A 130 37.22 -4.22 0.32
N SER A 131 37.64 -5.12 1.22
CA SER A 131 37.79 -4.87 2.64
C SER A 131 38.81 -3.76 2.82
N SER A 132 38.44 -2.66 3.46
CA SER A 132 39.41 -1.83 4.16
C SER A 132 38.78 -1.20 5.41
N ASN A 133 39.14 -1.82 6.54
CA ASN A 133 39.24 -1.25 7.86
C ASN A 133 39.21 0.29 7.90
N CYS A 134 38.16 0.85 8.49
CA CYS A 134 38.25 2.14 9.19
C CYS A 134 38.01 1.86 10.67
N LYS A 135 39.10 1.81 11.43
CA LYS A 135 39.08 2.12 12.85
C LYS A 135 38.91 3.64 12.96
N LEU A 136 37.93 4.08 13.74
CA LEU A 136 37.90 5.46 14.24
C LEU A 136 38.97 5.59 15.33
N ASP A 137 39.95 6.46 15.10
CA ASP A 137 40.60 7.23 16.16
C ASP A 137 39.97 8.64 16.19
#